data_AF-A0A2M8CTD3-F1
#
_entry.id   AF-A0A2M8CTD3-F1
#
_cell.length_a   1.000
_cell.length_b   1.000
_cell.length_c   1.000
_cell.angle_alpha   90.00
_cell.angle_beta   90.00
_cell.angle_gamma   90.00
#
_symmetry.space_group_name_H-M   'P 1'
#
loop_
_entity.id
_entity.type
_entity.pdbx_description
1 polymer ?
#
loop_
_entity_poly.entity_id
_entity_poly.type
_entity_poly.pdbx_seq_one_letter_code
_entity_poly.pdbx_strand_id
1 'polypeptide(L)'
;MSSTLILLGLLALFALIPLVMKILRVNPKLRVSDSWGCGRVGQTPRMEYTATSFAEPLRRVFSELYRPTKEVTIDFNPESKYFVQSIDYKSDIRPWFEEFLYEPLLQKVRGWSRQVRQLQSGSLHGYLAYLFIALGLLLVSALLWTGK
;
A
#
# COMPACT_ATOMS: atom_id res chain seq x y z
N MET A 1 -46.31 11.69 33.27
CA MET A 1 -47.04 12.42 32.20
C MET A 1 -46.11 13.39 31.45
N SER A 2 -44.94 12.93 30.97
CA SER A 2 -43.96 13.83 30.31
C SER A 2 -43.36 13.23 29.03
N SER A 3 -43.13 11.92 28.98
CA SER A 3 -42.61 11.21 27.79
C SER A 3 -43.51 11.34 26.55
N THR A 4 -44.82 11.36 26.72
CA THR A 4 -45.79 11.51 25.61
C THR A 4 -45.76 12.91 24.99
N LEU A 5 -45.58 13.95 25.79
CA LEU A 5 -45.45 15.33 25.32
C LEU A 5 -44.13 15.56 24.58
N ILE A 6 -43.04 14.97 25.08
CA ILE A 6 -41.73 15.01 24.41
C ILE A 6 -41.80 14.32 23.05
N LEU A 7 -42.46 13.15 22.98
CA LEU A 7 -42.64 12.42 21.73
C LEU A 7 -43.45 13.22 20.70
N LEU A 8 -44.56 13.83 21.12
CA LEU A 8 -45.38 14.68 20.24
C LEU A 8 -44.62 15.92 19.77
N GLY A 9 -43.83 16.55 20.65
CA GLY A 9 -42.98 17.68 20.30
C GLY A 9 -41.92 17.31 19.26
N LEU A 10 -41.27 16.15 19.41
CA LEU A 10 -40.30 15.65 18.43
C LEU A 10 -40.96 15.34 17.08
N LEU A 11 -42.12 14.67 17.08
CA LEU A 11 -42.86 14.38 15.85
C LEU A 11 -43.27 15.67 15.11
N ALA A 12 -43.74 16.68 15.85
CA ALA A 12 -44.07 17.98 15.28
C ALA A 12 -42.84 18.68 14.68
N LEU A 13 -41.69 18.62 15.36
CA LEU A 13 -40.43 19.17 14.87
C LEU A 13 -39.94 18.47 13.60
N PHE A 14 -39.99 17.13 13.56
CA PHE A 14 -39.63 16.35 12.37
C PHE A 14 -40.59 16.61 11.21
N ALA A 15 -41.89 16.79 11.47
CA ALA A 15 -42.88 17.14 10.45
C ALA A 15 -42.70 18.57 9.90
N LEU A 16 -42.10 19.47 10.69
CA LEU A 16 -41.79 20.83 10.25
C LEU A 16 -40.74 20.86 9.14
N ILE A 17 -39.78 19.92 9.14
CA ILE A 17 -38.69 19.87 8.14
C ILE A 17 -39.22 19.73 6.71
N PRO A 18 -40.02 18.69 6.34
CA PRO A 18 -40.57 18.58 4.99
C PRO A 18 -41.57 19.70 4.67
N LEU A 19 -42.28 20.23 5.66
CA LEU A 19 -43.20 21.36 5.47
C LEU A 19 -42.44 22.63 5.04
N VAL A 20 -41.36 22.96 5.75
CA VAL A 20 -40.48 24.08 5.43
C VAL A 20 -39.80 23.87 4.07
N MET A 21 -39.28 22.66 3.80
CA MET A 21 -38.70 22.34 2.49
C MET A 21 -39.70 22.53 1.34
N LYS A 22 -40.97 22.17 1.54
CA LYS A 22 -42.05 22.36 0.57
C LYS A 22 -42.40 23.84 0.38
N ILE A 23 -42.51 24.61 1.47
CA ILE A 23 -42.78 26.06 1.44
C ILE A 23 -41.65 26.80 0.72
N LEU A 24 -40.40 26.46 1.02
CA LEU A 24 -39.21 27.03 0.39
C LEU A 24 -38.98 26.52 -1.04
N ARG A 25 -39.86 25.65 -1.57
CA ARG A 25 -39.76 25.02 -2.89
C ARG A 25 -38.37 24.42 -3.13
N VAL A 26 -37.76 23.86 -2.08
CA VAL A 26 -36.48 23.15 -2.20
C VAL A 26 -36.71 22.03 -3.19
N ASN A 27 -35.94 22.02 -4.27
CA ASN A 27 -36.01 20.98 -5.28
C ASN A 27 -35.02 19.87 -4.89
N PRO A 28 -35.48 18.73 -4.34
CA PRO A 28 -34.58 17.63 -3.98
C PRO A 28 -34.14 16.83 -5.22
N LYS A 29 -34.59 17.20 -6.43
CA LYS A 29 -34.19 16.50 -7.65
C LYS A 29 -32.69 16.64 -7.84
N LEU A 30 -31.99 15.55 -7.59
CA LEU A 30 -30.59 15.40 -7.94
C LEU A 30 -30.47 15.45 -9.47
N ARG A 31 -29.79 16.46 -9.99
CA ARG A 31 -29.40 16.49 -11.40
C ARG A 31 -28.17 15.62 -11.56
N VAL A 32 -28.35 14.44 -12.14
CA VAL A 32 -27.24 13.61 -12.60
C VAL A 32 -26.90 14.04 -14.02
N SER A 33 -25.67 14.51 -14.22
CA SER A 33 -25.11 14.81 -15.53
C SER A 33 -23.65 14.41 -15.55
N ASP A 34 -23.08 14.26 -16.73
CA ASP A 34 -21.66 14.00 -16.88
C ASP A 34 -20.82 15.08 -16.21
N SER A 35 -19.66 14.68 -15.71
CA SER A 35 -18.63 15.59 -15.22
C SER A 35 -18.06 16.42 -16.39
N TRP A 36 -17.46 17.56 -16.07
CA TRP A 36 -16.82 18.41 -17.07
C TRP A 36 -15.69 17.67 -17.79
N GLY A 37 -15.85 17.41 -19.10
CA GLY A 37 -14.90 16.63 -19.91
C GLY A 37 -13.78 17.43 -20.57
N CYS A 38 -13.35 18.54 -19.96
CA CYS A 38 -12.30 19.41 -20.51
C CYS A 38 -12.56 19.84 -21.97
N GLY A 39 -13.82 20.10 -22.32
CA GLY A 39 -14.23 20.49 -23.69
C GLY A 39 -14.51 19.33 -24.65
N ARG A 40 -14.49 18.07 -24.20
CA ARG A 40 -14.89 16.92 -25.02
C ARG A 40 -16.39 16.65 -24.98
N VAL A 41 -16.93 16.22 -26.12
CA VAL A 41 -18.33 15.79 -26.27
C VAL A 41 -18.43 14.33 -25.81
N GLY A 42 -18.63 14.14 -24.50
CA GLY A 42 -18.84 12.83 -23.88
C GLY A 42 -17.62 12.26 -23.15
N GLN A 43 -17.90 11.49 -22.10
CA GLN A 43 -16.92 10.79 -21.28
C GLN A 43 -16.73 9.36 -21.79
N THR A 44 -15.49 8.87 -21.74
CA THR A 44 -15.20 7.45 -22.00
C THR A 44 -14.49 6.85 -20.78
N PRO A 45 -14.58 5.53 -20.54
CA PRO A 45 -13.93 4.90 -19.39
C PRO A 45 -12.40 5.14 -19.31
N ARG A 46 -11.76 5.48 -20.43
CA ARG A 46 -10.33 5.84 -20.48
C ARG A 46 -10.00 7.18 -19.83
N MET A 47 -10.99 8.03 -19.57
CA MET A 47 -10.83 9.35 -18.96
C MET A 47 -10.93 9.30 -17.44
N GLU A 48 -11.23 8.15 -16.86
CA GLU A 48 -11.34 7.97 -15.42
C GLU A 48 -9.97 8.02 -14.74
N TYR A 49 -9.96 8.53 -13.51
CA TYR A 49 -8.78 8.47 -12.66
C TYR A 49 -8.46 7.00 -12.33
N THR A 50 -7.28 6.56 -12.72
CA THR A 50 -6.79 5.21 -12.42
C THR A 50 -6.15 5.15 -11.03
N ALA A 51 -5.98 3.94 -10.49
CA ALA A 51 -5.27 3.73 -9.22
C ALA A 51 -3.88 4.40 -9.21
N THR A 52 -3.18 4.38 -10.35
CA THR A 52 -1.87 5.05 -10.50
C THR A 52 -1.97 6.56 -10.30
N SER A 53 -3.01 7.20 -10.85
CA SER A 53 -3.20 8.65 -10.70
C SER A 53 -3.53 9.06 -9.25
N PHE A 54 -4.26 8.22 -8.52
CA PHE A 54 -4.52 8.42 -7.09
C PHE A 54 -3.28 8.23 -6.22
N ALA A 55 -2.40 7.28 -6.59
CA ALA A 55 -1.16 7.02 -5.85
C ALA A 55 -0.03 8.01 -6.16
N GLU A 56 -0.12 8.75 -7.27
CA GLU A 56 0.94 9.63 -7.75
C GLU A 56 1.40 10.72 -6.76
N PRO A 57 0.51 11.41 -6.00
CA PRO A 57 0.93 12.38 -5.00
C PRO A 57 1.79 11.73 -3.90
N LEU A 58 1.40 10.54 -3.42
CA LEU A 58 2.16 9.79 -2.43
C LEU A 58 3.53 9.37 -2.99
N ARG A 59 3.56 8.86 -4.22
CA ARG A 59 4.82 8.51 -4.90
C ARG A 59 5.76 9.70 -5.06
N ARG A 60 5.21 10.91 -5.21
CA ARG A 60 5.99 12.15 -5.33
C ARG A 60 6.52 12.63 -3.98
N VAL A 61 5.72 12.57 -2.92
CA VAL A 61 6.17 12.92 -1.55
C VAL A 61 7.27 11.96 -1.08
N PHE A 62 7.12 10.67 -1.37
CA PHE A 62 8.07 9.64 -0.98
C PHE A 62 9.05 9.28 -2.12
N SER A 63 9.34 10.21 -3.03
CA SER A 63 10.19 9.92 -4.19
C SER A 63 11.62 9.56 -3.80
N GLU A 64 12.13 10.13 -2.70
CA GLU A 64 13.47 9.80 -2.18
C GLU A 64 13.55 8.35 -1.67
N LEU A 65 12.45 7.86 -1.10
CA LEU A 65 12.33 6.50 -0.57
C LEU A 65 12.07 5.48 -1.68
N TYR A 66 11.14 5.74 -2.58
CA TYR A 66 10.72 4.78 -3.62
C TYR A 66 11.51 4.89 -4.92
N ARG A 67 12.25 5.99 -5.13
CA ARG A 67 13.06 6.27 -6.33
C ARG A 67 12.35 5.90 -7.65
N PRO A 68 11.13 6.42 -7.91
CA PRO A 68 10.39 6.08 -9.11
C PRO A 68 11.09 6.62 -10.37
N THR A 69 11.28 5.77 -11.37
CA THR A 69 11.76 6.17 -12.69
C THR A 69 10.57 6.57 -13.56
N LYS A 70 10.69 7.69 -14.29
CA LYS A 70 9.66 8.16 -15.23
C LYS A 70 10.31 8.46 -16.56
N GLU A 71 9.79 7.86 -17.61
CA GLU A 71 10.15 8.13 -19.00
C GLU A 71 8.90 8.65 -19.71
N VAL A 72 9.00 9.83 -20.31
CA VAL A 72 7.94 10.46 -21.08
C VAL A 72 8.48 10.80 -22.45
N THR A 73 7.95 10.16 -23.47
CA THR A 73 8.26 10.44 -24.88
C THR A 73 7.06 11.14 -25.50
N ILE A 74 7.28 12.31 -26.09
CA ILE A 74 6.22 13.09 -26.75
C ILE A 74 6.61 13.22 -28.21
N ASP A 75 5.81 12.63 -29.09
CA ASP A 75 5.95 12.80 -30.52
C ASP A 75 5.09 13.97 -30.97
N PHE A 76 5.74 14.99 -31.50
CA PHE A 76 5.07 16.16 -32.05
C PHE A 76 4.84 15.98 -33.55
N ASN A 77 3.75 16.56 -34.06
CA ASN A 77 3.51 16.61 -35.49
C ASN A 77 4.65 17.37 -36.19
N PRO A 78 5.25 16.83 -37.27
CA PRO A 78 6.31 17.50 -38.02
C PRO A 78 5.93 18.89 -38.55
N GLU A 79 4.64 19.16 -38.80
CA GLU A 79 4.21 20.48 -39.31
C GLU A 79 3.99 21.53 -38.23
N SER A 80 3.79 21.13 -36.97
CA SER A 80 3.56 22.09 -35.88
C SER A 80 3.76 21.44 -34.51
N LYS A 81 4.67 22.02 -33.70
CA LYS A 81 4.93 21.62 -32.31
C LYS A 81 3.73 21.80 -31.37
N TYR A 82 2.67 22.46 -31.81
CA TYR A 82 1.45 22.64 -31.01
C TYR A 82 0.49 21.44 -31.10
N PHE A 83 0.70 20.53 -32.05
CA PHE A 83 -0.10 19.32 -32.19
C PHE A 83 0.72 18.11 -31.82
N VAL A 84 0.33 17.46 -30.72
CA VAL A 84 0.94 16.20 -30.26
C VAL A 84 0.31 15.04 -31.02
N GLN A 85 1.14 14.16 -31.55
CA GLN A 85 0.72 12.96 -32.27
C GLN A 85 0.56 11.77 -31.32
N SER A 86 1.55 11.54 -30.46
CA SER A 86 1.54 10.48 -29.44
C SER A 86 2.27 10.92 -28.17
N ILE A 87 1.81 10.38 -27.03
CA ILE A 87 2.49 10.51 -25.74
C ILE A 87 2.65 9.10 -25.19
N ASP A 88 3.89 8.65 -25.07
CA ASP A 88 4.23 7.40 -24.42
C ASP A 88 4.75 7.68 -23.01
N TYR A 89 4.08 7.07 -22.03
CA TYR A 89 4.42 7.21 -20.62
C TYR A 89 4.80 5.85 -20.04
N LYS A 90 6.02 5.74 -19.53
CA LYS A 90 6.49 4.56 -18.78
C LYS A 90 6.91 4.99 -17.38
N SER A 91 6.41 4.27 -16.38
CA SER A 91 6.85 4.45 -15.00
C SER A 91 7.16 3.09 -14.39
N ASP A 92 8.37 3.00 -13.85
CA ASP A 92 8.86 1.81 -13.17
C ASP A 92 9.22 2.16 -11.72
N ILE A 93 9.01 1.22 -10.82
CA ILE A 93 9.43 1.31 -9.43
C ILE A 93 10.39 0.16 -9.21
N ARG A 94 11.69 0.47 -9.12
CA ARG A 94 12.65 -0.56 -8.74
C ARG A 94 12.42 -0.96 -7.27
N PRO A 95 12.22 -2.25 -6.97
CA PRO A 95 12.03 -2.73 -5.61
C PRO A 95 13.38 -2.80 -4.89
N TRP A 96 13.97 -1.64 -4.58
CA TRP A 96 15.32 -1.56 -4.02
C TRP A 96 15.45 -2.27 -2.66
N PHE A 97 14.39 -2.29 -1.84
CA PHE A 97 14.40 -3.09 -0.61
C PHE A 97 14.56 -4.58 -0.90
N GLU A 98 13.91 -5.08 -1.96
CA GLU A 98 13.98 -6.48 -2.30
C GLU A 98 15.41 -6.84 -2.77
N GLU A 99 15.94 -6.05 -3.70
CA GLU A 99 17.30 -6.24 -4.25
C GLU A 99 18.41 -6.07 -3.19
N PHE A 100 18.33 -5.04 -2.33
CA PHE A 100 19.42 -4.70 -1.41
C PHE A 100 19.28 -5.24 0.01
N LEU A 101 18.07 -5.59 0.46
CA LEU A 101 17.85 -6.09 1.81
C LEU A 101 17.40 -7.55 1.81
N TYR A 102 16.34 -7.88 1.06
CA TYR A 102 15.73 -9.21 1.12
C TYR A 102 16.58 -10.26 0.40
N GLU A 103 17.01 -10.00 -0.83
CA GLU A 103 17.83 -10.93 -1.60
C GLU A 103 19.12 -11.33 -0.87
N PRO A 104 19.98 -10.42 -0.39
CA PRO A 104 21.20 -10.81 0.30
C PRO A 104 20.92 -11.53 1.62
N LEU A 105 19.86 -11.14 2.35
CA LEU A 105 19.43 -11.85 3.56
C LEU A 105 19.01 -13.28 3.24
N LEU A 106 18.17 -13.47 2.22
CA LEU A 106 17.71 -14.78 1.78
C LEU A 106 18.86 -15.65 1.29
N GLN A 107 19.82 -15.07 0.57
CA GLN A 107 21.03 -15.78 0.14
C GLN A 107 21.86 -16.24 1.34
N LYS A 108 22.06 -15.39 2.35
CA LYS A 108 22.73 -15.76 3.61
C LYS A 108 22.00 -16.89 4.33
N VAL A 109 20.70 -16.76 4.55
CA VAL A 109 19.88 -17.77 5.23
C VAL A 109 19.93 -19.11 4.49
N ARG A 110 19.85 -19.10 3.15
CA ARG A 110 20.00 -20.32 2.32
C ARG A 110 21.39 -20.93 2.47
N GLY A 111 22.44 -20.11 2.53
CA GLY A 111 23.81 -20.57 2.79
C GLY A 111 23.94 -21.26 4.15
N TRP A 112 23.41 -20.65 5.19
CA TRP A 112 23.39 -21.22 6.54
C TRP A 112 22.59 -22.51 6.61
N SER A 113 21.42 -22.55 5.95
CA SER A 113 20.59 -23.74 5.85
C SER A 113 21.35 -24.92 5.22
N ARG A 114 22.16 -24.67 4.19
CA ARG A 114 23.01 -25.70 3.58
C ARG A 114 24.08 -26.21 4.55
N GLN A 115 24.72 -25.34 5.33
CA GLN A 115 25.70 -25.74 6.33
C GLN A 115 25.07 -26.56 7.46
N VAL A 116 23.91 -26.14 7.98
CA VAL A 116 23.15 -26.89 8.99
C VAL A 116 22.73 -28.26 8.46
N ARG A 117 22.32 -28.33 7.19
CA ARG A 117 22.01 -29.61 6.54
C ARG A 117 23.21 -30.54 6.44
N GLN A 118 24.43 -30.01 6.27
CA GLN A 118 25.66 -30.82 6.31
C GLN A 118 26.01 -31.28 7.73
N LEU A 119 25.76 -30.46 8.76
CA LEU A 119 25.92 -30.86 10.16
C LEU A 119 24.98 -32.02 10.52
N GLN A 120 23.76 -32.03 9.98
CA GLN A 120 22.84 -33.17 10.03
C GLN A 120 23.19 -34.28 9.01
N SER A 121 24.48 -34.62 8.87
CA SER A 121 25.00 -35.65 7.96
C SER A 121 24.54 -37.09 8.26
N GLY A 122 23.71 -37.30 9.30
CA GLY A 122 23.23 -38.62 9.71
C GLY A 122 24.29 -39.47 10.43
N SER A 123 25.47 -38.91 10.75
CA SER A 123 26.52 -39.65 11.46
C SER A 123 26.28 -39.68 12.97
N LEU A 124 26.19 -40.89 13.54
CA LEU A 124 25.97 -41.08 14.98
C LEU A 124 27.12 -40.51 15.82
N HIS A 125 28.35 -40.64 15.32
CA HIS A 125 29.56 -40.21 16.01
C HIS A 125 29.62 -38.67 16.12
N GLY A 126 29.15 -37.94 15.10
CA GLY A 126 29.05 -36.49 15.14
C GLY A 126 28.08 -36.01 16.22
N TYR A 127 26.92 -36.66 16.36
CA TYR A 127 25.95 -36.33 17.41
C TYR A 127 26.49 -36.56 18.82
N LEU A 128 27.20 -37.67 19.05
CA LEU A 128 27.83 -37.95 20.34
C LEU A 128 28.87 -36.88 20.71
N ALA A 129 29.70 -36.46 19.73
CA ALA A 129 30.66 -35.39 19.94
C ALA A 129 29.98 -34.05 20.28
N TYR A 130 28.92 -33.66 19.55
CA TYR A 130 28.16 -32.44 19.84
C TYR A 130 27.55 -32.46 21.24
N LEU A 131 27.01 -33.60 21.67
CA LEU A 131 26.42 -33.74 23.00
C LEU A 131 27.48 -33.60 24.10
N PHE A 132 28.64 -34.23 23.92
CA PHE A 132 29.76 -34.12 24.88
C PHE A 132 30.28 -32.68 25.00
N ILE A 133 30.44 -31.98 23.87
CA ILE A 133 30.87 -30.57 23.83
C ILE A 133 29.82 -29.66 24.47
N ALA A 134 28.55 -29.82 24.11
CA ALA A 134 27.45 -29.03 24.66
C ALA A 134 27.37 -29.20 26.18
N LEU A 135 27.47 -30.44 26.68
CA LEU A 135 27.46 -30.75 28.11
C LEU A 135 28.66 -30.12 28.84
N GLY A 136 29.86 -30.21 28.27
CA GLY A 136 31.07 -29.59 28.82
C GLY A 136 30.94 -28.06 28.89
N LEU A 137 30.46 -27.41 27.83
CA LEU A 137 30.21 -25.97 27.81
C LEU A 137 29.18 -25.54 28.86
N LEU A 138 28.11 -26.33 29.04
CA LEU A 138 27.07 -26.07 30.03
C LEU A 138 27.61 -26.20 31.46
N LEU A 139 28.46 -27.20 31.72
CA LEU A 139 29.11 -27.37 33.02
C LEU A 139 30.09 -26.22 33.31
N VAL A 140 30.90 -25.81 32.33
CA VAL A 140 31.82 -24.68 32.50
C VAL A 140 31.05 -23.37 32.73
N SER A 141 29.99 -23.11 31.95
CA SER A 141 29.18 -21.90 32.15
C SER A 141 28.45 -21.90 33.49
N ALA A 142 27.94 -23.05 33.93
CA ALA A 142 27.36 -23.22 35.24
C ALA A 142 28.39 -22.97 36.35
N LEU A 143 29.59 -23.54 36.25
CA LEU A 143 30.66 -23.37 37.23
C LEU A 143 31.15 -21.91 37.30
N LEU A 144 31.24 -21.23 36.16
CA LEU A 144 31.56 -19.80 36.08
C LEU A 144 30.45 -18.91 36.67
N TRP A 145 29.19 -19.37 36.63
CA TRP A 145 28.08 -18.70 37.29
C TRP A 145 28.13 -18.93 38.80
N THR A 146 28.25 -20.16 39.29
CA THR A 146 28.30 -20.45 40.73
C THR A 146 29.57 -19.95 41.43
N GLY A 147 30.64 -19.69 40.68
CA GLY A 147 31.88 -19.10 41.20
C GLY A 147 31.85 -17.56 41.35
N LYS A 148 30.75 -16.89 40.96
CA LYS A 148 30.48 -15.47 41.23
C LYS A 148 29.39 -15.32 42.27
#